data_AF-A0A822EYA9-F1
#
_entry.id   AF-A0A822EYA9-F1
#
_cell.length_a   1.000
_cell.length_b   1.000
_cell.length_c   1.000
_cell.angle_alpha   90.00
_cell.angle_beta   90.00
_cell.angle_gamma   90.00
#
_symmetry.space_group_name_H-M   'P 1'
#
loop_
_entity.id
_entity.type
_entity.pdbx_description
1 polymer ?
#
loop_
_entity_poly.entity_id
_entity_poly.type
_entity_poly.pdbx_seq_one_letter_code
_entity_poly.pdbx_strand_id
1 'polypeptide(L)'
;MKKSTFYFICEHIHPHQVQSLFLPDDEHTPGQIKLFMSLLPLIKFNNLQYISINQVHDADLLFMMLSHLENHIQIQSLSINGYPIQ
;
A
#
# COMPACT_ATOMS: atom_id res chain seq x y z
N MET A 1 13.54 2.06 10.02
CA MET A 1 13.04 0.81 10.67
C MET A 1 13.87 -0.38 10.19
N LYS A 2 14.26 -1.32 11.05
CA LYS A 2 14.98 -2.54 10.60
C LYS A 2 13.99 -3.46 9.87
N LYS A 3 14.44 -4.17 8.83
CA LYS A 3 13.60 -5.11 8.06
C LYS A 3 12.85 -6.08 8.99
N SER A 4 13.53 -6.70 9.95
CA SER A 4 12.91 -7.64 10.90
C SER A 4 11.71 -7.07 11.66
N THR A 5 11.76 -5.80 12.06
CA THR A 5 10.64 -5.11 12.73
C THR A 5 9.44 -4.95 11.79
N PHE A 6 9.70 -4.64 10.52
CA PHE A 6 8.64 -4.52 9.52
C PHE A 6 7.94 -5.86 9.26
N TYR A 7 8.72 -6.92 9.06
CA TYR A 7 8.19 -8.29 8.90
C TYR A 7 7.33 -8.69 10.11
N PHE A 8 7.83 -8.46 11.32
CA PHE A 8 7.09 -8.72 12.54
C PHE A 8 5.76 -7.96 12.57
N ILE A 9 5.74 -6.67 12.24
CA ILE A 9 4.49 -5.89 12.17
C ILE A 9 3.54 -6.49 11.12
N CYS A 10 4.05 -6.82 9.93
CA CYS A 10 3.22 -7.41 8.87
C CYS A 10 2.57 -8.75 9.28
N GLU A 11 3.26 -9.58 10.06
CA GLU A 11 2.72 -10.85 10.58
C GLU A 11 1.59 -10.64 11.60
N HIS A 12 1.55 -9.49 12.29
CA HIS A 12 0.58 -9.21 13.35
C HIS A 12 -0.55 -8.28 12.90
N ILE A 13 -0.48 -7.71 11.69
CA ILE A 13 -1.61 -6.98 11.11
C ILE A 13 -2.71 -7.97 10.79
N HIS A 14 -3.95 -7.63 11.16
CA HIS A 14 -5.16 -8.32 10.73
C HIS A 14 -5.81 -7.53 9.60
N PRO A 15 -5.59 -7.89 8.31
CA PRO A 15 -5.98 -7.05 7.18
C PRO A 15 -7.48 -6.75 7.12
N HIS A 16 -8.32 -7.69 7.54
CA HIS A 16 -9.77 -7.54 7.62
C HIS A 16 -10.23 -6.49 8.65
N GLN A 17 -9.39 -6.05 9.58
CA GLN A 17 -9.72 -5.03 10.57
C GLN A 17 -9.22 -3.64 10.18
N VAL A 18 -8.44 -3.54 9.11
CA VAL A 18 -7.84 -2.29 8.67
C VAL A 18 -8.80 -1.56 7.72
N GLN A 19 -9.14 -0.33 8.09
CA GLN A 19 -10.01 0.56 7.29
C GLN A 19 -9.22 1.61 6.50
N SER A 20 -8.00 1.91 6.94
CA SER A 20 -7.17 2.97 6.34
C SER A 20 -5.73 2.48 6.17
N LEU A 21 -5.17 2.71 4.98
CA LEU A 21 -3.76 2.47 4.68
C LEU A 21 -3.06 3.74 4.20
N PHE A 22 -1.88 3.98 4.75
CA PHE A 22 -0.97 5.02 4.31
C PHE A 22 0.35 4.37 3.91
N LEU A 23 0.69 4.48 2.63
CA LEU A 23 1.82 3.81 2.01
C LEU A 23 2.77 4.87 1.41
N PRO A 24 3.82 5.28 2.14
CA PRO A 24 4.87 6.15 1.62
C PRO A 24 6.06 5.35 1.08
N ASP A 25 6.59 5.78 -0.06
CA ASP A 25 7.85 5.28 -0.64
C ASP A 25 8.85 6.43 -0.87
N ASP A 26 9.09 7.22 0.17
CA ASP A 26 9.98 8.39 0.08
C ASP A 26 11.45 8.05 0.37
N GLU A 27 12.32 9.07 0.39
CA GLU A 27 13.76 8.91 0.66
C GLU A 27 14.08 8.22 2.00
N HIS A 28 13.14 8.25 2.96
CA HIS A 28 13.28 7.60 4.26
C HIS A 28 12.73 6.16 4.28
N THR A 29 11.87 5.79 3.33
CA THR A 29 11.23 4.47 3.24
C THR A 29 11.36 3.77 1.88
N PRO A 30 12.56 3.73 1.26
CA PRO A 30 12.72 3.26 -0.12
C PRO A 30 12.39 1.78 -0.29
N GLY A 31 11.55 1.48 -1.28
CA GLY A 31 11.03 0.15 -1.61
C GLY A 31 10.02 -0.38 -0.61
N GLN A 32 9.51 0.42 0.33
CA GLN A 32 8.62 -0.07 1.38
C GLN A 32 7.28 -0.53 0.81
N ILE A 33 6.74 0.14 -0.21
CA ILE A 33 5.46 -0.24 -0.80
C ILE A 33 5.58 -1.60 -1.49
N LYS A 34 6.65 -1.80 -2.27
CA LYS A 34 6.93 -3.10 -2.90
C LYS A 34 7.07 -4.22 -1.86
N LEU A 35 7.81 -3.95 -0.77
CA LEU A 35 7.97 -4.92 0.31
C LEU A 35 6.64 -5.22 1.01
N PHE A 36 5.87 -4.18 1.34
CA PHE A 36 4.52 -4.32 1.92
C PHE A 36 3.63 -5.21 1.06
N MET A 37 3.54 -4.91 -0.25
CA MET A 37 2.70 -5.65 -1.19
C MET A 37 3.08 -7.12 -1.31
N SER A 38 4.36 -7.46 -1.16
CA SER A 38 4.83 -8.86 -1.16
C SER A 38 4.42 -9.65 0.08
N LEU A 39 4.19 -8.99 1.21
CA LEU A 39 3.82 -9.61 2.49
C LEU A 39 2.30 -9.59 2.70
N LEU A 40 1.70 -8.44 2.43
CA LEU A 40 0.30 -8.11 2.67
C LEU A 40 -0.31 -7.51 1.40
N PRO A 41 -0.67 -8.33 0.40
CA PRO A 41 -1.31 -7.84 -0.81
C PRO A 41 -2.66 -7.18 -0.46
N LEU A 42 -2.95 -6.04 -1.12
CA LEU A 42 -4.13 -5.22 -0.85
C LEU A 42 -5.46 -6.00 -0.90
N ILE A 43 -5.55 -7.06 -1.72
CA ILE A 43 -6.71 -7.95 -1.79
C ILE A 43 -7.11 -8.58 -0.44
N LYS A 44 -6.21 -8.64 0.55
CA LYS A 44 -6.54 -9.13 1.90
C LYS A 44 -7.30 -8.11 2.74
N PHE A 45 -7.31 -6.84 2.37
CA PHE A 45 -7.86 -5.73 3.14
C PHE A 45 -9.33 -5.47 2.76
N ASN A 46 -10.20 -6.46 3.01
CA ASN A 46 -11.60 -6.44 2.54
C ASN A 46 -12.43 -5.25 3.06
N ASN A 47 -12.05 -4.68 4.20
CA ASN A 47 -12.72 -3.55 4.83
C ASN A 47 -12.01 -2.20 4.61
N LEU A 48 -11.05 -2.15 3.68
CA LEU A 48 -10.33 -0.94 3.35
C LEU A 48 -11.27 0.08 2.72
N GLN A 49 -11.33 1.27 3.30
CA GLN A 49 -12.15 2.39 2.86
C GLN A 49 -11.30 3.55 2.37
N TYR A 50 -10.11 3.72 2.96
CA TYR A 50 -9.21 4.83 2.67
C TYR A 50 -7.82 4.31 2.34
N ILE A 51 -7.27 4.75 1.21
CA ILE A 51 -5.89 4.47 0.87
C ILE A 51 -5.20 5.72 0.34
N SER A 52 -4.02 6.00 0.89
CA SER A 52 -3.13 7.04 0.41
C SER A 52 -1.79 6.41 0.04
N ILE A 53 -1.41 6.61 -1.22
CA ILE A 53 -0.19 6.10 -1.84
C ILE A 53 0.66 7.32 -2.20
N ASN A 54 1.83 7.44 -1.59
CA ASN A 54 2.71 8.58 -1.78
C ASN A 54 4.08 8.14 -2.34
N GLN A 55 4.57 8.88 -3.32
CA GLN A 55 5.91 8.72 -3.95
C GLN A 55 6.12 7.38 -4.67
N VAL A 56 5.09 6.84 -5.36
CA VAL A 56 5.28 5.65 -6.22
C VAL A 56 5.85 6.07 -7.57
N HIS A 57 7.12 5.73 -7.81
CA HIS A 57 7.81 5.99 -9.08
C HIS A 57 7.80 4.77 -10.05
N ASP A 58 7.43 3.59 -9.56
CA ASP A 58 7.34 2.37 -10.35
C ASP A 58 5.91 2.21 -10.90
N ALA A 59 5.74 2.40 -12.21
CA ALA A 59 4.45 2.33 -12.88
C ALA A 59 3.84 0.92 -12.81
N ASP A 60 4.64 -0.14 -12.91
CA ASP A 60 4.16 -1.51 -12.84
C ASP A 60 3.64 -1.84 -11.45
N LEU A 61 4.33 -1.36 -10.40
CA LEU A 61 3.87 -1.46 -9.03
C LEU A 61 2.53 -0.73 -8.84
N LEU A 62 2.40 0.49 -9.40
CA LEU A 62 1.15 1.24 -9.32
C LEU A 62 0.00 0.49 -10.01
N PHE A 63 0.21 -0.02 -11.23
CA PHE A 63 -0.80 -0.78 -11.96
C PHE A 63 -1.20 -2.05 -11.20
N MET A 64 -0.25 -2.79 -10.63
CA MET A 64 -0.54 -3.94 -9.77
C MET A 64 -1.41 -3.53 -8.58
N MET A 65 -1.06 -2.44 -7.88
CA MET A 65 -1.85 -1.96 -6.74
C MET A 65 -3.27 -1.59 -7.17
N LEU A 66 -3.42 -0.83 -8.25
CA LEU A 66 -4.72 -0.45 -8.78
C LEU A 66 -5.58 -1.67 -9.15
N SER A 67 -4.99 -2.69 -9.79
CA SER A 67 -5.70 -3.92 -10.14
C SER A 67 -6.21 -4.68 -8.91
N HIS A 68 -5.49 -4.61 -7.79
CA HIS A 68 -6.00 -5.18 -6.53
C HIS A 68 -7.19 -4.38 -6.01
N LEU A 69 -7.12 -3.05 -6.10
CA LEU A 69 -8.18 -2.15 -5.62
C LEU A 69 -9.45 -2.18 -6.46
N GLU A 70 -9.40 -2.55 -7.74
CA GLU A 70 -10.58 -2.64 -8.63
C GLU A 70 -11.69 -3.54 -8.05
N ASN A 71 -11.32 -4.56 -7.27
CA ASN A 71 -12.26 -5.48 -6.65
C ASN A 71 -12.75 -5.02 -5.26
N HIS A 72 -12.24 -3.90 -4.73
CA HIS A 72 -12.66 -3.36 -3.43
C HIS A 72 -13.85 -2.41 -3.57
N ILE A 73 -15.05 -2.96 -3.37
CA ILE A 73 -16.32 -2.23 -3.45
C ILE A 73 -16.46 -1.16 -2.34
N GLN A 74 -15.66 -1.23 -1.28
CA GLN A 74 -15.79 -0.38 -0.09
C GLN A 74 -14.91 0.88 -0.11
N ILE A 75 -14.07 1.08 -1.13
CA ILE A 75 -13.17 2.24 -1.17
C ILE A 75 -13.97 3.52 -1.36
N GLN A 76 -13.84 4.41 -0.38
CA GLN A 76 -14.45 5.73 -0.39
C GLN A 76 -13.46 6.80 -0.84
N SER A 77 -12.16 6.58 -0.64
CA SER A 77 -11.12 7.53 -1.04
C SER A 77 -9.84 6.82 -1.46
N LEU A 78 -9.32 7.23 -2.62
CA LEU A 78 -8.01 6.88 -3.15
C LEU A 78 -7.26 8.19 -3.41
N SER A 79 -6.12 8.36 -2.75
CA SER A 79 -5.19 9.47 -3.00
C SER A 79 -3.86 8.89 -3.48
N ILE A 80 -3.41 9.36 -4.65
CA ILE A 80 -2.12 8.99 -5.22
C ILE A 80 -1.34 10.28 -5.46
N ASN A 81 -0.21 10.44 -4.77
CA ASN A 81 0.69 11.58 -4.94
C ASN A 81 2.06 11.03 -5.34
N GLY A 82 2.73 11.58 -6.35
CA GLY A 82 4.09 11.13 -6.71
C GLY A 82 4.44 11.00 -8.18
N TYR A 83 3.61 11.48 -9.11
CA TYR A 83 4.05 11.63 -10.50
C TYR A 83 4.84 12.93 -10.66
N PRO A 84 6.16 12.90 -10.94
CA PRO A 84 6.75 14.01 -11.66
C PRO A 84 6.15 13.99 -13.07
N ILE A 85 5.31 14.97 -13.39
CA ILE A 85 5.06 15.30 -14.79
C ILE A 85 6.40 15.82 -15.32
N GLN A 86 7.06 15.04 -16.17
CA GLN A 86 8.09 15.55 -17.08
C GLN A 86 7.48 15.69 -18.47
#